data_AF-A0A3Q9F1Z2-F1
#
_entry.id   AF-A0A3Q9F1Z2-F1
#
_cell.length_a   1.000
_cell.length_b   1.000
_cell.length_c   1.000
_cell.angle_alpha   90.00
_cell.angle_beta   90.00
_cell.angle_gamma   90.00
#
_symmetry.space_group_name_H-M   'P 1'
#
loop_
_entity.id
_entity.type
_entity.pdbx_description
1 polymer ?
#
loop_
_entity_poly.entity_id
_entity_poly.type
_entity_poly.pdbx_seq_one_letter_code
_entity_poly.pdbx_strand_id
1 'polypeptide(L)'
;MPTALPGVPTLETFVSAASAAPSIHNTQPWRFRLDPDDDALEIRAAAERGLRHTDPSARALHISVGCALFNLRVAVAHFGRVPVTRLLPRPDEPGLLATVRLGGPARFSTAPRLYDALWHRHSSRLPFADLPLPGAVLAELAEAAHTEGAVLGRHDPDATDRVLRLTREGEQRTTADPDRSAESRRWAQEPDHTGLGIPPSAVGAQDYRDRIPMRDFGAHRHPAALTARPFEARPTIAVLSTAHDRRADWLRAGQALERVLLVATAHGIRTSLLHQALEWPDLREQLGPTPHDDRRGHAQMMIRLGYGPKGPPSPRRTVSQTLEGGVLPIPR
;
A
#
# COMPACT_ATOMS: atom_id res chain seq x y z
N MET A 1 -4.98 39.92 7.24
CA MET A 1 -5.11 38.45 7.02
C MET A 1 -4.02 37.79 7.84
N PRO A 2 -4.31 37.24 9.03
CA PRO A 2 -3.25 36.67 9.85
C PRO A 2 -2.79 35.35 9.24
N THR A 3 -1.55 35.36 8.79
CA THR A 3 -0.73 34.24 8.36
C THR A 3 -0.60 33.24 9.52
N ALA A 4 -1.16 32.04 9.37
CA ALA A 4 -0.98 30.98 10.36
C ALA A 4 0.50 30.58 10.42
N LEU A 5 1.11 30.71 11.61
CA LEU A 5 2.38 30.06 11.92
C LEU A 5 2.25 28.55 11.66
N PRO A 6 3.26 27.84 11.13
CA PRO A 6 3.22 26.38 11.05
C PRO A 6 3.09 25.84 12.48
N GLY A 7 1.91 25.30 12.81
CA GLY A 7 1.54 24.93 14.16
C GLY A 7 2.28 23.71 14.69
N VAL A 8 2.32 23.61 16.01
CA VAL A 8 2.71 22.39 16.73
C VAL A 8 1.86 21.22 16.21
N PRO A 9 2.45 20.05 15.85
CA PRO A 9 1.67 18.92 15.36
C PRO A 9 0.69 18.43 16.42
N THR A 10 -0.52 18.10 15.99
CA THR A 10 -1.54 17.49 16.84
C THR A 10 -1.61 15.97 16.58
N LEU A 11 -2.30 15.24 17.45
CA LEU A 11 -2.59 13.82 17.23
C LEU A 11 -3.28 13.57 15.89
N GLU A 12 -4.20 14.45 15.51
CA GLU A 12 -4.91 14.40 14.24
C GLU A 12 -3.98 14.59 13.05
N THR A 13 -2.90 15.35 13.20
CA THR A 13 -1.89 15.51 12.14
C THR A 13 -1.22 14.17 11.83
N PHE A 14 -0.81 13.44 12.87
CA PHE A 14 -0.21 12.12 12.74
C PHE A 14 -1.19 11.06 12.22
N VAL A 15 -2.41 11.04 12.75
CA VAL A 15 -3.47 10.12 12.29
C VAL A 15 -3.88 10.39 10.85
N SER A 16 -3.95 11.65 10.44
CA SER A 16 -4.23 12.04 9.05
C SER A 16 -3.15 11.56 8.10
N ALA A 17 -1.87 11.78 8.45
CA ALA A 17 -0.73 11.31 7.67
C ALA A 17 -0.74 9.77 7.55
N ALA A 18 -0.93 9.06 8.66
CA ALA A 18 -1.04 7.60 8.68
C ALA A 18 -2.19 7.10 7.77
N SER A 19 -3.34 7.78 7.82
CA SER A 19 -4.53 7.44 7.03
C SER A 19 -4.38 7.70 5.53
N ALA A 20 -3.41 8.53 5.09
CA ALA A 20 -3.14 8.75 3.67
C ALA A 20 -2.59 7.49 2.95
N ALA A 21 -2.15 6.50 3.72
CA ALA A 21 -1.61 5.24 3.21
C ALA A 21 -2.57 4.51 2.25
N PRO A 22 -2.02 3.77 1.26
CA PRO A 22 -2.80 2.83 0.47
C PRO A 22 -3.18 1.62 1.33
N SER A 23 -4.30 0.99 0.96
CA SER A 23 -4.75 -0.29 1.52
C SER A 23 -5.41 -1.14 0.44
N ILE A 24 -5.41 -2.45 0.61
CA ILE A 24 -6.13 -3.36 -0.29
C ILE A 24 -7.58 -2.91 -0.41
N HIS A 25 -8.08 -2.78 -1.65
CA HIS A 25 -9.44 -2.31 -1.96
C HIS A 25 -9.85 -0.99 -1.26
N ASN A 26 -8.88 -0.18 -0.81
CA ASN A 26 -9.12 1.00 0.01
C ASN A 26 -9.89 0.71 1.32
N THR A 27 -9.80 -0.50 1.88
CA THR A 27 -10.54 -0.90 3.09
C THR A 27 -10.17 -0.10 4.33
N GLN A 28 -8.96 0.47 4.36
CA GLN A 28 -8.36 1.20 5.49
C GLN A 28 -8.55 0.45 6.81
N PRO A 29 -7.94 -0.75 6.93
CA PRO A 29 -8.26 -1.73 7.95
C PRO A 29 -7.51 -1.46 9.27
N TRP A 30 -7.45 -0.18 9.64
CA TRP A 30 -6.76 0.30 10.83
C TRP A 30 -7.69 1.14 11.71
N ARG A 31 -7.39 1.11 13.00
CA ARG A 31 -7.84 2.07 14.01
C ARG A 31 -6.63 2.55 14.79
N PHE A 32 -6.68 3.80 15.22
CA PHE A 32 -5.65 4.43 16.02
C PHE A 32 -6.16 4.62 17.43
N ARG A 33 -5.29 4.45 18.42
CA ARG A 33 -5.61 4.75 19.81
C ARG A 33 -4.37 5.35 20.47
N LEU A 34 -4.54 6.42 21.23
CA LEU A 34 -3.47 6.90 22.09
C LEU A 34 -3.51 6.07 23.38
N ASP A 35 -2.43 5.37 23.70
CA ASP A 35 -2.25 4.72 25.00
C ASP A 35 -1.86 5.81 26.03
N PRO A 36 -2.71 6.10 27.04
CA PRO A 36 -2.43 7.14 28.02
C PRO A 36 -1.27 6.81 28.96
N ASP A 37 -0.86 5.54 29.05
CA ASP A 37 0.18 5.10 30.00
C ASP A 37 1.60 5.15 29.40
N ASP A 38 1.75 4.98 28.07
CA ASP A 38 3.05 4.92 27.36
C ASP A 38 3.23 6.07 26.33
N ASP A 39 2.28 7.00 26.26
CA ASP A 39 2.22 8.08 25.25
C ASP A 39 2.47 7.58 23.83
N ALA A 40 1.96 6.38 23.55
CA ALA A 40 2.20 5.66 22.31
C ALA A 40 0.95 5.65 21.45
N LEU A 41 1.10 5.98 20.17
CA LEU A 41 0.04 5.80 19.19
C LEU A 41 0.01 4.33 18.76
N GLU A 42 -1.03 3.63 19.19
CA GLU A 42 -1.33 2.27 18.78
C GLU A 42 -1.97 2.26 17.38
N ILE A 43 -1.60 1.28 16.56
CA ILE A 43 -2.27 0.94 15.31
C ILE A 43 -2.86 -0.46 15.44
N ARG A 44 -4.18 -0.54 15.48
CA ARG A 44 -4.96 -1.77 15.68
C ARG A 44 -5.63 -2.20 14.39
N ALA A 45 -5.76 -3.52 14.22
CA ALA A 45 -6.51 -4.12 13.12
C ALA A 45 -8.01 -3.78 13.26
N ALA A 46 -8.61 -3.27 12.19
CA ALA A 46 -10.06 -3.13 12.07
C ALA A 46 -10.62 -4.36 11.34
N ALA A 47 -10.75 -5.49 12.04
CA ALA A 47 -11.09 -6.79 11.46
C ALA A 47 -12.44 -6.80 10.72
N GLU A 48 -13.40 -5.96 11.15
CA GLU A 48 -14.68 -5.77 10.49
C GLU A 48 -14.57 -5.17 9.07
N ARG A 49 -13.40 -4.62 8.72
CA ARG A 49 -13.05 -4.07 7.40
C ARG A 49 -12.21 -5.06 6.57
N GLY A 50 -12.04 -6.29 7.06
CA GLY A 50 -11.29 -7.33 6.38
C GLY A 50 -11.99 -7.85 5.11
N LEU A 51 -11.20 -8.47 4.25
CA LEU A 51 -11.66 -9.16 3.05
C LEU A 51 -11.58 -10.66 3.31
N ARG A 52 -12.67 -11.27 3.78
CA ARG A 52 -12.65 -12.66 4.26
C ARG A 52 -12.36 -13.66 3.13
N HIS A 53 -12.76 -13.34 1.91
CA HIS A 53 -12.53 -14.21 0.76
C HIS A 53 -11.23 -13.86 0.04
N THR A 54 -10.97 -12.56 -0.17
CA THR A 54 -9.77 -12.06 -0.88
C THR A 54 -8.50 -12.24 -0.05
N ASP A 55 -8.58 -12.00 1.27
CA ASP A 55 -7.45 -11.99 2.21
C ASP A 55 -7.76 -12.81 3.49
N PRO A 56 -8.00 -14.14 3.38
CA PRO A 56 -8.42 -14.98 4.50
C PRO A 56 -7.37 -15.08 5.62
N SER A 57 -6.10 -14.85 5.30
CA SER A 57 -4.98 -14.85 6.25
C SER A 57 -4.69 -13.48 6.87
N ALA A 58 -5.44 -12.44 6.48
CA ALA A 58 -5.21 -11.04 6.84
C ALA A 58 -3.81 -10.51 6.44
N ARG A 59 -3.14 -11.12 5.45
CA ARG A 59 -1.82 -10.69 4.99
C ARG A 59 -1.87 -9.31 4.36
N ALA A 60 -2.81 -9.08 3.45
CA ALA A 60 -2.97 -7.78 2.81
C ALA A 60 -3.42 -6.69 3.80
N LEU A 61 -4.18 -7.06 4.83
CA LEU A 61 -4.48 -6.18 5.97
C LEU A 61 -3.20 -5.76 6.70
N HIS A 62 -2.31 -6.70 7.05
CA HIS A 62 -1.05 -6.37 7.72
C HIS A 62 -0.14 -5.51 6.84
N ILE A 63 -0.05 -5.79 5.54
CA ILE A 63 0.69 -4.94 4.58
C ILE A 63 0.09 -3.53 4.57
N SER A 64 -1.24 -3.41 4.50
CA SER A 64 -1.92 -2.10 4.53
C SER A 64 -1.59 -1.32 5.82
N VAL A 65 -1.60 -1.99 6.96
CA VAL A 65 -1.24 -1.39 8.26
C VAL A 65 0.24 -1.01 8.30
N GLY A 66 1.12 -1.80 7.71
CA GLY A 66 2.53 -1.45 7.54
C GLY A 66 2.72 -0.16 6.73
N CYS A 67 1.91 0.07 5.69
CA CYS A 67 1.93 1.34 4.96
C CYS A 67 1.52 2.52 5.88
N ALA A 68 0.42 2.37 6.63
CA ALA A 68 -0.03 3.41 7.57
C ALA A 68 1.01 3.71 8.66
N LEU A 69 1.68 2.67 9.18
CA LEU A 69 2.78 2.78 10.12
C LEU A 69 3.97 3.56 9.54
N PHE A 70 4.34 3.32 8.28
CA PHE A 70 5.41 4.06 7.65
C PHE A 70 5.08 5.54 7.50
N ASN A 71 3.85 5.87 7.09
CA ASN A 71 3.41 7.25 6.99
C ASN A 71 3.41 7.97 8.34
N LEU A 72 3.01 7.26 9.40
CA LEU A 72 3.13 7.77 10.76
C LEU A 72 4.59 8.05 11.15
N ARG A 73 5.51 7.12 10.85
CA ARG A 73 6.95 7.31 11.09
C ARG A 73 7.50 8.52 10.35
N VAL A 74 7.11 8.70 9.08
CA VAL A 74 7.50 9.86 8.25
C VAL A 74 6.98 11.16 8.87
N ALA A 75 5.72 11.20 9.30
CA ALA A 75 5.15 12.38 9.95
C ALA A 75 5.87 12.73 11.26
N VAL A 76 6.09 11.76 12.14
CA VAL A 76 6.82 11.97 13.41
C VAL A 76 8.23 12.52 13.16
N ALA A 77 8.94 11.96 12.18
CA ALA A 77 10.26 12.43 11.78
C ALA A 77 10.24 13.84 11.14
N HIS A 78 9.23 14.14 10.32
CA HIS A 78 9.05 15.46 9.70
C HIS A 78 8.89 16.56 10.75
N PHE A 79 8.16 16.27 11.83
CA PHE A 79 8.00 17.18 12.97
C PHE A 79 9.14 17.09 14.01
N GLY A 80 10.31 16.56 13.63
CA GLY A 80 11.53 16.66 14.41
C GLY A 80 11.65 15.70 15.58
N ARG A 81 10.89 14.59 15.60
CA ARG A 81 10.95 13.57 16.66
C ARG A 81 11.40 12.22 16.09
N VAL A 82 12.10 11.42 16.88
CA VAL A 82 12.45 10.04 16.49
C VAL A 82 11.23 9.13 16.66
N PRO A 83 10.72 8.46 15.61
CA PRO A 83 9.64 7.50 15.79
C PRO A 83 10.17 6.19 16.40
N VAL A 84 9.79 5.92 17.65
CA VAL A 84 10.14 4.66 18.34
C VAL A 84 9.04 3.64 18.06
N THR A 85 9.30 2.72 17.13
CA THR A 85 8.29 1.77 16.63
C THR A 85 8.49 0.37 17.21
N ARG A 86 7.39 -0.28 17.61
CA ARG A 86 7.36 -1.71 17.93
C ARG A 86 6.28 -2.39 17.08
N LEU A 87 6.59 -3.57 16.53
CA LEU A 87 5.65 -4.40 15.79
C LEU A 87 5.14 -5.53 16.70
N LEU A 88 3.84 -5.80 16.66
CA LEU A 88 3.18 -6.85 17.45
C LEU A 88 3.62 -6.83 18.93
N PRO A 89 3.49 -5.68 19.63
CA PRO A 89 4.14 -5.47 20.93
C PRO A 89 3.54 -6.32 22.07
N ARG A 90 2.31 -6.80 21.92
CA ARG A 90 1.56 -7.54 22.94
C ARG A 90 1.03 -8.86 22.35
N PRO A 91 1.65 -10.02 22.67
CA PRO A 91 1.23 -11.32 22.12
C PRO A 91 -0.21 -11.73 22.46
N ASP A 92 -0.70 -11.28 23.62
CA ASP A 92 -2.06 -11.47 24.14
C ASP A 92 -3.10 -10.56 23.46
N GLU A 93 -2.67 -9.50 22.79
CA GLU A 93 -3.51 -8.61 22.00
C GLU A 93 -3.16 -8.71 20.49
N PRO A 94 -3.55 -9.81 19.80
CA PRO A 94 -3.17 -10.01 18.40
C PRO A 94 -3.72 -8.94 17.45
N GLY A 95 -4.73 -8.16 17.86
CA GLY A 95 -5.23 -7.01 17.11
C GLY A 95 -4.34 -5.77 17.18
N LEU A 96 -3.41 -5.67 18.14
CA LEU A 96 -2.45 -4.57 18.26
C LEU A 96 -1.26 -4.84 17.35
N LEU A 97 -1.22 -4.18 16.20
CA LEU A 97 -0.27 -4.50 15.13
C LEU A 97 1.03 -3.72 15.26
N ALA A 98 0.96 -2.47 15.72
CA ALA A 98 2.13 -1.66 15.95
C ALA A 98 1.88 -0.56 17.00
N THR A 99 2.95 -0.06 17.60
CA THR A 99 2.95 1.17 18.38
C THR A 99 4.03 2.12 17.88
N VAL A 100 3.77 3.43 17.99
CA VAL A 100 4.75 4.48 17.74
C VAL A 100 4.74 5.46 18.90
N ARG A 101 5.84 5.52 19.63
CA ARG A 101 6.09 6.56 20.65
C ARG A 101 6.97 7.65 20.07
N LEU A 102 6.71 8.90 20.45
CA LEU A 102 7.55 10.04 20.08
C LEU A 102 8.81 10.03 20.94
N GLY A 103 9.94 9.66 20.34
CA GLY A 103 11.26 9.68 20.97
C GLY A 103 11.81 11.08 21.14
N GLY A 104 13.12 11.18 21.39
CA GLY A 104 13.83 12.46 21.49
C GLY A 104 13.88 13.23 20.16
N PRO A 105 14.52 14.41 20.15
CA PRO A 105 14.70 15.20 18.93
C PRO A 105 15.40 14.40 17.83
N ALA A 106 14.83 14.38 16.63
CA ALA A 106 15.48 13.82 15.46
C ALA A 106 16.49 14.83 14.89
N ARG A 107 17.69 14.36 14.53
CA ARG A 107 18.59 15.15 13.66
C ARG A 107 17.93 15.26 12.28
N PHE A 108 18.01 16.44 11.66
CA PHE A 108 17.40 16.71 10.36
C PHE A 108 17.61 15.54 9.40
N SER A 109 16.51 14.83 9.13
CA SER A 109 16.47 13.69 8.23
C SER A 109 16.47 14.22 6.79
N THR A 110 16.93 13.42 5.82
CA THR A 110 16.71 13.63 4.39
C THR A 110 15.26 13.35 3.96
N ALA A 111 14.36 13.11 4.92
CA ALA A 111 12.92 12.93 4.77
C ALA A 111 12.04 14.14 4.37
N PRO A 112 12.50 15.40 4.13
CA PRO A 112 11.59 16.50 3.78
C PRO A 112 10.75 16.19 2.54
N ARG A 113 11.22 15.34 1.63
CA ARG A 113 10.48 14.95 0.43
C ARG A 113 9.42 13.87 0.66
N LEU A 114 9.58 13.00 1.66
CA LEU A 114 8.67 11.87 1.86
C LEU A 114 7.35 12.34 2.46
N TYR A 115 7.37 13.31 3.39
CA TYR A 115 6.15 13.84 3.99
C TYR A 115 5.25 14.52 2.95
N ASP A 116 5.82 15.33 2.05
CA ASP A 116 5.07 15.94 0.96
C ASP A 116 4.54 14.89 -0.03
N ALA A 117 5.33 13.85 -0.30
CA ALA A 117 4.91 12.75 -1.19
C ALA A 117 3.67 12.00 -0.69
N LEU A 118 3.42 11.94 0.64
CA LEU A 118 2.23 11.32 1.23
C LEU A 118 0.94 11.80 0.57
N TRP A 119 0.86 13.12 0.40
CA TRP A 119 -0.33 13.83 -0.11
C TRP A 119 -0.46 13.78 -1.63
N HIS A 120 0.61 13.38 -2.32
CA HIS A 120 0.67 13.33 -3.78
C HIS A 120 0.65 11.91 -4.34
N ARG A 121 0.82 10.89 -3.50
CA ARG A 121 0.84 9.48 -3.89
C ARG A 121 -0.57 8.96 -4.15
N HIS A 122 -0.80 8.48 -5.38
CA HIS A 122 -2.04 7.80 -5.76
C HIS A 122 -1.74 6.60 -6.66
N SER A 123 -2.53 5.53 -6.50
CA SER A 123 -2.48 4.40 -7.42
C SER A 123 -3.03 4.84 -8.77
N SER A 124 -2.26 4.67 -9.84
CA SER A 124 -2.71 4.96 -11.21
C SER A 124 -2.99 3.66 -11.95
N ARG A 125 -4.24 3.52 -12.42
CA ARG A 125 -4.74 2.39 -13.21
C ARG A 125 -4.95 2.76 -14.68
N LEU A 126 -4.26 3.81 -15.12
CA LEU A 126 -4.29 4.34 -16.47
C LEU A 126 -3.04 3.86 -17.25
N PRO A 127 -3.04 3.93 -18.59
CA PRO A 127 -1.85 3.64 -19.40
C PRO A 127 -0.64 4.48 -18.98
N PHE A 128 0.54 3.86 -18.94
CA PHE A 128 1.81 4.57 -18.80
C PHE A 128 2.48 4.75 -20.18
N ALA A 129 3.44 5.66 -20.24
CA ALA A 129 4.29 5.86 -21.40
C ALA A 129 5.31 4.72 -21.53
N ASP A 130 5.62 4.32 -22.75
CA ASP A 130 6.69 3.36 -23.08
C ASP A 130 8.09 4.00 -22.93
N LEU A 131 8.36 4.55 -21.74
CA LEU A 131 9.61 5.21 -21.39
C LEU A 131 10.33 4.41 -20.28
N PRO A 132 11.62 4.07 -20.47
CA PRO A 132 12.37 3.36 -19.45
C PRO A 132 12.59 4.26 -18.22
N LEU A 133 12.57 3.65 -17.03
CA LEU A 133 12.94 4.33 -15.80
C LEU A 133 14.48 4.42 -15.70
N PRO A 134 15.04 5.57 -15.26
CA PRO A 134 16.48 5.69 -15.06
C PRO A 134 16.99 4.66 -14.04
N GLY A 135 18.13 4.02 -14.35
CA GLY A 135 18.73 2.99 -13.48
C GLY A 135 19.04 3.49 -12.07
N ALA A 136 19.46 4.74 -11.92
CA ALA A 136 19.70 5.37 -10.62
C ALA A 136 18.41 5.46 -9.77
N VAL A 137 17.27 5.77 -10.39
CA VAL A 137 15.98 5.81 -9.67
C VAL A 137 15.54 4.41 -9.26
N LEU A 138 15.72 3.41 -10.13
CA LEU A 138 15.44 2.01 -9.79
C LEU A 138 16.31 1.52 -8.62
N ALA A 139 17.58 1.90 -8.57
CA ALA A 139 18.47 1.60 -7.44
C ALA A 139 17.97 2.27 -6.15
N GLU A 140 17.53 3.53 -6.21
CA GLU A 140 16.97 4.23 -5.04
C GLU A 140 15.68 3.56 -4.53
N LEU A 141 14.82 3.06 -5.43
CA LEU A 141 13.63 2.28 -5.04
C LEU A 141 14.03 0.94 -4.39
N ALA A 142 15.07 0.28 -4.88
CA ALA A 142 15.58 -0.94 -4.27
C ALA A 142 16.15 -0.67 -2.86
N GLU A 143 16.94 0.39 -2.69
CA GLU A 143 17.45 0.83 -1.38
C GLU A 143 16.34 1.24 -0.41
N ALA A 144 15.27 1.87 -0.93
CA ALA A 144 14.09 2.20 -0.15
C ALA A 144 13.43 0.95 0.45
N ALA A 145 13.27 -0.11 -0.35
CA ALA A 145 12.79 -1.40 0.16
C ALA A 145 13.78 -2.05 1.15
N HIS A 146 15.07 -2.02 0.81
CA HIS A 146 16.13 -2.63 1.61
C HIS A 146 16.22 -2.04 3.02
N THR A 147 16.10 -0.71 3.13
CA THR A 147 16.15 -0.02 4.43
C THR A 147 15.02 -0.46 5.38
N GLU A 148 13.91 -0.96 4.84
CA GLU A 148 12.77 -1.48 5.61
C GLU A 148 12.76 -3.02 5.73
N GLY A 149 13.85 -3.68 5.32
CA GLY A 149 14.04 -5.12 5.46
C GLY A 149 13.37 -5.98 4.38
N ALA A 150 13.03 -5.39 3.23
CA ALA A 150 12.48 -6.09 2.08
C ALA A 150 13.42 -5.98 0.86
N VAL A 151 13.19 -6.80 -0.16
CA VAL A 151 13.91 -6.76 -1.44
C VAL A 151 12.93 -6.35 -2.52
N LEU A 152 13.30 -5.35 -3.32
CA LEU A 152 12.56 -4.97 -4.53
C LEU A 152 13.31 -5.52 -5.75
N GLY A 153 12.86 -6.66 -6.27
CA GLY A 153 13.44 -7.28 -7.45
C GLY A 153 12.82 -6.73 -8.73
N ARG A 154 13.67 -6.43 -9.72
CA ARG A 154 13.21 -6.17 -11.10
C ARG A 154 13.24 -7.47 -11.89
N HIS A 155 12.20 -7.70 -12.68
CA HIS A 155 12.17 -8.81 -13.62
C HIS A 155 12.75 -8.40 -14.98
N ASP A 156 13.46 -9.32 -15.62
CA ASP A 156 13.71 -9.26 -17.06
C ASP A 156 12.39 -9.38 -17.85
N PRO A 157 12.38 -9.18 -19.18
CA PRO A 157 11.15 -9.27 -19.97
C PRO A 157 10.42 -10.61 -19.85
N ASP A 158 11.13 -11.73 -19.89
CA ASP A 158 10.51 -13.08 -19.84
C ASP A 158 9.90 -13.35 -18.45
N ALA A 159 10.58 -12.91 -17.40
CA ALA A 159 10.08 -12.94 -16.04
C ALA A 159 8.89 -12.01 -15.84
N THR A 160 8.88 -10.84 -16.48
CA THR A 160 7.75 -9.92 -16.48
C THR A 160 6.52 -10.56 -17.12
N ASP A 161 6.67 -11.18 -18.28
CA ASP A 161 5.57 -11.87 -18.96
C ASP A 161 5.03 -13.06 -18.15
N ARG A 162 5.91 -13.80 -17.46
CA ARG A 162 5.52 -14.87 -16.55
C ARG A 162 4.67 -14.35 -15.38
N VAL A 163 5.11 -13.32 -14.67
CA VAL A 163 4.35 -12.80 -13.51
C VAL A 163 3.02 -12.16 -13.94
N LEU A 164 2.98 -11.51 -15.11
CA LEU A 164 1.73 -10.97 -15.66
C LEU A 164 0.74 -12.08 -16.04
N ARG A 165 1.22 -13.20 -16.59
CA ARG A 165 0.38 -14.38 -16.85
C ARG A 165 -0.19 -14.98 -15.56
N LEU A 166 0.60 -15.12 -14.50
CA LEU A 166 0.10 -15.54 -13.19
C LEU A 166 -0.93 -14.56 -12.63
N THR A 167 -0.72 -13.26 -12.84
CA THR A 167 -1.66 -12.22 -12.44
C THR A 167 -3.00 -12.35 -13.18
N ARG A 168 -2.96 -12.63 -14.50
CA ARG A 168 -4.15 -12.88 -15.31
C ARG A 168 -4.91 -14.13 -14.83
N GLU A 169 -4.18 -15.20 -14.52
CA GLU A 169 -4.77 -16.41 -13.95
C GLU A 169 -5.44 -16.13 -12.60
N GLY A 170 -4.78 -15.37 -11.73
CA GLY A 170 -5.36 -14.94 -10.44
C GLY A 170 -6.65 -14.15 -10.62
N GLU A 171 -6.69 -13.24 -11.60
CA GLU A 171 -7.89 -12.48 -11.94
C GLU A 171 -9.02 -13.39 -12.43
N GLN A 172 -8.73 -14.30 -13.38
CA GLN A 172 -9.71 -15.26 -13.90
C GLN A 172 -10.30 -16.13 -12.78
N ARG A 173 -9.47 -16.61 -11.85
CA ARG A 173 -9.93 -17.36 -10.68
C ARG A 173 -10.82 -16.51 -9.77
N THR A 174 -10.47 -15.25 -9.50
CA THR A 174 -11.32 -14.34 -8.72
C THR A 174 -12.68 -14.11 -9.40
N THR A 175 -12.71 -13.86 -10.70
CA THR A 175 -13.96 -13.64 -11.45
C THR A 175 -14.84 -14.89 -11.50
N ALA A 176 -14.24 -16.08 -11.54
CA ALA A 176 -14.96 -17.35 -11.53
C ALA A 176 -15.50 -17.72 -10.13
N ASP A 177 -14.87 -17.26 -9.07
CA ASP A 177 -15.28 -17.46 -7.68
C ASP A 177 -16.43 -16.50 -7.31
N PRO A 178 -17.65 -17.00 -7.04
CA PRO A 178 -18.81 -16.15 -6.77
C PRO A 178 -18.65 -15.29 -5.51
N ASP A 179 -17.98 -15.82 -4.47
CA ASP A 179 -17.82 -15.16 -3.18
C ASP A 179 -16.79 -14.03 -3.27
N ARG A 180 -15.64 -14.30 -3.91
CA ARG A 180 -14.62 -13.26 -4.16
C ARG A 180 -15.13 -12.19 -5.11
N SER A 181 -15.88 -12.57 -6.14
CA SER A 181 -16.52 -11.62 -7.05
C SER A 181 -17.55 -10.74 -6.34
N ALA A 182 -18.37 -11.32 -5.46
CA ALA A 182 -19.33 -10.55 -4.66
C ALA A 182 -18.64 -9.62 -3.67
N GLU A 183 -17.56 -10.08 -3.02
CA GLU A 183 -16.74 -9.25 -2.14
C GLU A 183 -16.10 -8.09 -2.90
N SER A 184 -15.51 -8.33 -4.08
CA SER A 184 -14.93 -7.27 -4.92
C SER A 184 -15.96 -6.20 -5.29
N ARG A 185 -17.15 -6.60 -5.76
CA ARG A 185 -18.25 -5.67 -6.10
C ARG A 185 -18.71 -4.83 -4.93
N ARG A 186 -18.74 -5.41 -3.72
CA ARG A 186 -19.13 -4.69 -2.51
C ARG A 186 -18.18 -3.53 -2.20
N TRP A 187 -16.90 -3.68 -2.52
CA TRP A 187 -15.88 -2.65 -2.30
C TRP A 187 -15.67 -1.71 -3.49
N ALA A 188 -16.31 -1.97 -4.63
CA ALA A 188 -16.25 -1.17 -5.84
C ALA A 188 -17.49 -0.26 -5.98
N GLN A 189 -17.76 0.56 -4.97
CA GLN A 189 -18.95 1.40 -4.89
C GLN A 189 -18.57 2.84 -4.58
N GLU A 190 -19.50 3.77 -4.86
CA GLU A 190 -19.34 5.15 -4.42
C GLU A 190 -19.18 5.19 -2.90
N PRO A 191 -18.28 6.04 -2.38
CA PRO A 191 -18.08 6.15 -0.95
C PRO A 191 -19.35 6.69 -0.30
N ASP A 192 -19.77 6.10 0.81
CA ASP A 192 -20.89 6.61 1.61
C ASP A 192 -20.45 6.82 3.06
N HIS A 193 -21.42 7.14 3.91
CA HIS A 193 -21.20 7.40 5.34
C HIS A 193 -20.87 6.12 6.14
N THR A 194 -21.11 4.94 5.57
CA THR A 194 -20.97 3.62 6.23
C THR A 194 -19.73 2.85 5.76
N GLY A 195 -19.24 3.13 4.55
CA GLY A 195 -18.20 2.37 3.90
C GLY A 195 -17.32 3.22 2.99
N LEU A 196 -16.04 2.89 2.99
CA LEU A 196 -15.15 3.30 1.91
C LEU A 196 -15.05 2.17 0.89
N GLY A 197 -14.47 2.48 -0.26
CA GLY A 197 -14.17 1.52 -1.29
C GLY A 197 -13.32 2.16 -2.38
N ILE A 198 -13.29 1.50 -3.52
CA ILE A 198 -12.74 2.04 -4.75
C ILE A 198 -13.91 2.74 -5.48
N PRO A 199 -13.92 4.08 -5.55
CA PRO A 199 -14.94 4.77 -6.31
C PRO A 199 -14.84 4.37 -7.79
N PRO A 200 -15.96 4.36 -8.55
CA PRO A 200 -15.98 4.05 -9.97
C PRO A 200 -14.90 4.80 -10.78
N SER A 201 -14.66 6.07 -10.46
CA SER A 201 -13.61 6.90 -11.07
C SER A 201 -12.19 6.33 -10.89
N ALA A 202 -11.94 5.55 -9.83
CA ALA A 202 -10.66 4.97 -9.48
C ALA A 202 -10.46 3.52 -9.94
N VAL A 203 -11.46 2.86 -10.52
CA VAL A 203 -11.35 1.49 -11.07
C VAL A 203 -10.35 1.44 -12.23
N GLY A 204 -10.33 2.49 -13.07
CA GLY A 204 -9.40 2.61 -14.20
C GLY A 204 -9.87 1.88 -15.46
N ALA A 205 -9.02 1.91 -16.49
CA ALA A 205 -9.29 1.25 -17.77
C ALA A 205 -8.67 -0.16 -17.81
N GLN A 206 -9.19 -1.00 -18.69
CA GLN A 206 -8.58 -2.29 -19.04
C GLN A 206 -7.59 -2.13 -20.20
N ASP A 207 -6.58 -3.00 -20.25
CA ASP A 207 -5.69 -3.06 -21.39
C ASP A 207 -6.39 -3.74 -22.56
N TYR A 208 -6.54 -3.02 -23.67
CA TYR A 208 -7.15 -3.51 -24.90
C TYR A 208 -6.44 -4.76 -25.44
N ARG A 209 -5.13 -4.89 -25.21
CA ARG A 209 -4.34 -6.05 -25.65
C ARG A 209 -4.26 -7.16 -24.60
N ASP A 210 -4.90 -6.97 -23.45
CA ASP A 210 -4.87 -7.86 -22.29
C ASP A 210 -3.46 -8.26 -21.87
N ARG A 211 -2.43 -7.42 -22.09
CA ARG A 211 -1.05 -7.71 -21.67
C ARG A 211 -0.87 -7.44 -20.19
N ILE A 212 -1.45 -6.34 -19.72
CA ILE A 212 -1.42 -5.97 -18.31
C ILE A 212 -2.79 -6.24 -17.70
N PRO A 213 -2.94 -7.33 -16.91
CA PRO A 213 -4.22 -7.72 -16.33
C PRO A 213 -4.59 -6.77 -15.19
N MET A 214 -5.31 -5.70 -15.51
CA MET A 214 -5.84 -4.76 -14.54
C MET A 214 -7.03 -5.39 -13.81
N ARG A 215 -7.05 -5.31 -12.48
CA ARG A 215 -8.15 -5.82 -11.65
C ARG A 215 -9.50 -5.24 -12.11
N ASP A 216 -10.46 -6.10 -12.43
CA ASP A 216 -11.86 -5.69 -12.58
C ASP A 216 -12.54 -5.71 -11.21
N PHE A 217 -12.57 -4.56 -10.56
CA PHE A 217 -13.22 -4.42 -9.26
C PHE A 217 -14.74 -4.61 -9.33
N GLY A 218 -15.36 -4.36 -10.49
CA GLY A 218 -16.78 -4.63 -10.72
C GLY A 218 -17.08 -6.11 -10.92
N ALA A 219 -16.04 -6.95 -11.04
CA ALA A 219 -16.14 -8.40 -11.26
C ALA A 219 -17.23 -8.75 -12.29
N HIS A 220 -17.21 -8.04 -13.41
CA HIS A 220 -18.13 -8.23 -14.52
C HIS A 220 -17.81 -9.56 -15.18
N ARG A 221 -18.84 -10.37 -15.45
CA ARG A 221 -18.68 -11.63 -16.19
C ARG A 221 -18.24 -11.41 -17.65
N HIS A 222 -18.45 -10.21 -18.20
CA HIS A 222 -18.11 -9.85 -19.57
C HIS A 222 -17.21 -8.60 -19.60
N PRO A 223 -15.96 -8.71 -20.10
CA PRO A 223 -15.02 -7.58 -20.17
C PRO A 223 -15.50 -6.39 -21.01
N ALA A 224 -16.45 -6.60 -21.93
CA ALA A 224 -17.00 -5.58 -22.82
C ALA A 224 -17.70 -4.41 -22.08
N ALA A 225 -17.98 -4.58 -20.78
CA ALA A 225 -18.52 -3.52 -19.92
C ALA A 225 -17.45 -2.50 -19.46
N LEU A 226 -16.16 -2.80 -19.64
CA LEU A 226 -15.06 -1.97 -19.15
C LEU A 226 -14.46 -1.13 -20.28
N THR A 227 -14.08 0.11 -19.95
CA THR A 227 -13.34 0.95 -20.91
C THR A 227 -11.98 0.32 -21.21
N ALA A 228 -11.72 0.00 -22.48
CA ALA A 228 -10.44 -0.53 -22.93
C ALA A 228 -9.57 0.57 -23.57
N ARG A 229 -8.27 0.58 -23.26
CA ARG A 229 -7.29 1.50 -23.86
C ARG A 229 -6.01 0.73 -24.18
N PRO A 230 -5.18 1.17 -25.15
CA PRO A 230 -3.85 0.60 -25.31
C PRO A 230 -2.97 1.00 -24.12
N PHE A 231 -2.33 0.03 -23.48
CA PHE A 231 -1.32 0.26 -22.44
C PHE A 231 0.10 0.15 -23.00
N GLU A 232 1.09 0.44 -22.16
CA GLU A 232 2.51 0.31 -22.46
C GLU A 232 2.86 -1.10 -22.96
N ALA A 233 3.69 -1.16 -24.01
CA ALA A 233 4.15 -2.42 -24.58
C ALA A 233 5.18 -3.13 -23.69
N ARG A 234 5.95 -2.37 -22.91
CA ARG A 234 7.02 -2.87 -22.03
C ARG A 234 6.84 -2.35 -20.60
N PRO A 235 5.89 -2.90 -19.82
CA PRO A 235 5.67 -2.46 -18.45
C PRO A 235 6.88 -2.74 -17.57
N THR A 236 7.24 -1.80 -16.69
CA THR A 236 8.21 -2.08 -15.63
C THR A 236 7.48 -2.68 -14.43
N ILE A 237 7.67 -3.98 -14.20
CA ILE A 237 7.13 -4.70 -13.05
C ILE A 237 8.25 -5.00 -12.06
N ALA A 238 8.03 -4.61 -10.81
CA ALA A 238 8.88 -4.94 -9.69
C ALA A 238 8.12 -5.81 -8.68
N VAL A 239 8.82 -6.75 -8.05
CA VAL A 239 8.26 -7.60 -7.00
C VAL A 239 8.95 -7.28 -5.68
N LEU A 240 8.14 -6.91 -4.70
CA LEU A 240 8.58 -6.69 -3.33
C LEU A 240 8.47 -8.00 -2.56
N SER A 241 9.57 -8.45 -1.96
CA SER A 241 9.66 -9.73 -1.25
C SER A 241 10.29 -9.57 0.14
N THR A 242 9.95 -10.48 1.05
CA THR A 242 10.55 -10.59 2.38
C THR A 242 11.24 -11.94 2.57
N ALA A 243 12.22 -12.01 3.47
CA ALA A 243 12.95 -13.25 3.76
C ALA A 243 12.09 -14.32 4.44
N HIS A 244 11.01 -13.91 5.11
CA HIS A 244 10.08 -14.76 5.83
C HIS A 244 8.64 -14.31 5.56
N ASP A 245 7.67 -15.14 5.92
CA ASP A 245 6.24 -14.88 5.67
C ASP A 245 5.38 -14.85 6.93
N ARG A 246 5.91 -14.25 8.00
CA ARG A 246 5.19 -14.10 9.27
C ARG A 246 4.49 -12.75 9.31
N ARG A 247 3.56 -12.58 10.27
CA ARG A 247 2.82 -11.33 10.49
C ARG A 247 3.70 -10.09 10.60
N ALA A 248 4.86 -10.21 11.27
CA ALA A 248 5.84 -9.14 11.37
C ALA A 248 6.48 -8.80 10.02
N ASP A 249 6.70 -9.79 9.17
CA ASP A 249 7.27 -9.60 7.83
C ASP A 249 6.25 -8.95 6.89
N TRP A 250 4.96 -9.23 7.05
CA TRP A 250 3.90 -8.52 6.33
C TRP A 250 3.84 -7.04 6.71
N LEU A 251 4.00 -6.71 7.99
CA LEU A 251 4.10 -5.32 8.46
C LEU A 251 5.36 -4.62 7.92
N ARG A 252 6.50 -5.31 7.87
CA ARG A 252 7.73 -4.81 7.23
C ARG A 252 7.54 -4.60 5.73
N ALA A 253 6.89 -5.53 5.05
CA ALA A 253 6.56 -5.42 3.64
C ALA A 253 5.66 -4.21 3.36
N GLY A 254 4.69 -3.92 4.22
CA GLY A 254 3.90 -2.71 4.14
C GLY A 254 4.72 -1.43 4.28
N GLN A 255 5.65 -1.40 5.24
CA GLN A 255 6.53 -0.24 5.42
C GLN A 255 7.47 -0.03 4.23
N ALA A 256 8.06 -1.12 3.72
CA ALA A 256 8.90 -1.11 2.53
C ALA A 256 8.11 -0.67 1.29
N LEU A 257 6.90 -1.23 1.10
CA LEU A 257 6.01 -0.87 0.01
C LEU A 257 5.75 0.63 0.02
N GLU A 258 5.28 1.18 1.14
CA GLU A 258 4.94 2.60 1.18
C GLU A 258 6.16 3.48 0.95
N ARG A 259 7.32 3.14 1.51
CA ARG A 259 8.55 3.88 1.23
C ARG A 259 8.89 3.90 -0.25
N VAL A 260 8.81 2.76 -0.95
CA VAL A 260 8.99 2.67 -2.41
C VAL A 260 7.99 3.56 -3.15
N LEU A 261 6.71 3.53 -2.76
CA LEU A 261 5.67 4.32 -3.40
C LEU A 261 5.89 5.85 -3.22
N LEU A 262 6.36 6.27 -2.05
CA LEU A 262 6.65 7.67 -1.78
C LEU A 262 7.91 8.15 -2.51
N VAL A 263 8.98 7.35 -2.54
CA VAL A 263 10.19 7.67 -3.32
C VAL A 263 9.86 7.75 -4.80
N ALA A 264 9.09 6.79 -5.34
CA ALA A 264 8.63 6.84 -6.72
C ALA A 264 7.81 8.12 -7.00
N THR A 265 6.91 8.48 -6.10
CA THR A 265 6.10 9.71 -6.21
C THR A 265 6.97 10.97 -6.23
N ALA A 266 8.01 11.03 -5.39
CA ALA A 266 8.96 12.13 -5.34
C ALA A 266 9.78 12.28 -6.64
N HIS A 267 10.00 11.19 -7.37
CA HIS A 267 10.61 11.17 -8.70
C HIS A 267 9.61 11.36 -9.86
N GLY A 268 8.34 11.65 -9.55
CA GLY A 268 7.30 11.82 -10.57
C GLY A 268 6.84 10.51 -11.24
N ILE A 269 7.25 9.37 -10.70
CA ILE A 269 6.87 8.03 -11.19
C ILE A 269 5.47 7.69 -10.65
N ARG A 270 4.63 7.12 -11.51
CA ARG A 270 3.33 6.56 -11.17
C ARG A 270 3.43 5.08 -10.87
N THR A 271 2.61 4.66 -9.92
CA THR A 271 2.62 3.30 -9.40
C THR A 271 1.24 2.67 -9.51
N SER A 272 1.17 1.41 -9.91
CA SER A 272 -0.02 0.56 -9.80
C SER A 272 0.33 -0.70 -9.01
N LEU A 273 -0.61 -1.21 -8.22
CA LEU A 273 -0.41 -2.44 -7.46
C LEU A 273 -1.18 -3.58 -8.14
N LEU A 274 -0.49 -4.69 -8.37
CA LEU A 274 -1.06 -5.91 -8.92
C LEU A 274 -1.01 -6.98 -7.81
N HIS A 275 -2.17 -7.37 -7.30
CA HIS A 275 -2.28 -8.28 -6.15
C HIS A 275 -3.01 -9.58 -6.46
N GLN A 276 -3.55 -9.75 -7.65
CA GLN A 276 -4.45 -10.86 -8.01
C GLN A 276 -3.79 -12.23 -7.83
N ALA A 277 -2.58 -12.42 -8.36
CA ALA A 277 -1.84 -13.67 -8.15
C ALA A 277 -1.41 -13.87 -6.68
N LEU A 278 -1.24 -12.78 -5.93
CA LEU A 278 -0.83 -12.84 -4.53
C LEU A 278 -1.97 -13.25 -3.58
N GLU A 279 -3.22 -13.27 -4.05
CA GLU A 279 -4.41 -13.74 -3.32
C GLU A 279 -4.54 -15.27 -3.30
N TRP A 280 -3.81 -15.96 -4.17
CA TRP A 280 -3.84 -17.41 -4.35
C TRP A 280 -2.50 -18.01 -3.91
N PRO A 281 -2.45 -18.89 -2.89
CA PRO A 281 -1.19 -19.42 -2.37
C PRO A 281 -0.30 -20.09 -3.42
N ASP A 282 -0.89 -20.91 -4.30
CA ASP A 282 -0.18 -21.64 -5.35
C ASP A 282 0.38 -20.72 -6.45
N LEU A 283 -0.33 -19.65 -6.80
CA LEU A 283 0.18 -18.65 -7.76
C LEU A 283 1.25 -17.77 -7.12
N ARG A 284 1.07 -17.42 -5.85
CA ARG A 284 2.04 -16.62 -5.08
C ARG A 284 3.38 -17.32 -4.90
N GLU A 285 3.38 -18.63 -4.67
CA GLU A 285 4.61 -19.43 -4.60
C GLU A 285 5.40 -19.38 -5.90
N GLN A 286 4.72 -19.29 -7.05
CA GLN A 286 5.33 -19.17 -8.38
C GLN A 286 5.85 -17.75 -8.69
N LEU A 287 5.48 -16.74 -7.89
CA LEU A 287 6.04 -15.38 -7.95
C LEU A 287 7.38 -15.26 -7.20
N GLY A 288 7.89 -16.35 -6.63
CA GLY A 288 9.18 -16.42 -5.96
C GLY A 288 10.37 -15.97 -6.84
N PRO A 289 11.56 -15.79 -6.24
CA PRO A 289 12.63 -15.02 -6.86
C PRO A 289 13.08 -15.58 -8.21
N THR A 290 13.58 -14.66 -9.03
CA THR A 290 14.24 -14.93 -10.31
C THR A 290 15.40 -15.93 -10.17
N PRO A 291 15.81 -16.61 -11.27
CA PRO A 291 16.87 -17.63 -11.26
C PRO A 291 18.25 -17.19 -10.73
N HIS A 292 18.45 -15.91 -10.40
CA HIS A 292 19.73 -15.34 -9.95
C HIS A 292 19.76 -14.97 -8.46
N ASP A 293 18.71 -15.25 -7.69
CA ASP A 293 18.69 -15.03 -6.23
C ASP A 293 18.42 -16.34 -5.50
N ASP A 294 19.49 -16.94 -4.96
CA ASP A 294 19.45 -18.20 -4.19
C ASP A 294 18.67 -18.08 -2.86
N ARG A 295 18.29 -16.85 -2.46
CA ARG A 295 17.49 -16.64 -1.26
C ARG A 295 16.03 -16.85 -1.58
N ARG A 296 15.44 -17.93 -1.03
CA ARG A 296 13.97 -18.12 -1.00
C ARG A 296 13.29 -16.89 -0.37
N GLY A 297 12.78 -15.99 -1.21
CA GLY A 297 12.00 -14.83 -0.81
C GLY A 297 10.50 -15.09 -0.98
N HIS A 298 9.69 -14.50 -0.12
CA HIS A 298 8.23 -14.56 -0.19
C HIS A 298 7.71 -13.29 -0.87
N ALA A 299 7.09 -13.42 -2.03
CA ALA A 299 6.49 -12.28 -2.73
C ALA A 299 5.38 -11.65 -1.89
N GLN A 300 5.43 -10.34 -1.68
CA GLN A 300 4.48 -9.59 -0.87
C GLN A 300 3.61 -8.65 -1.69
N MET A 301 4.17 -8.00 -2.71
CA MET A 301 3.45 -7.08 -3.60
C MET A 301 4.10 -7.04 -4.98
N MET A 302 3.31 -6.91 -6.05
CA MET A 302 3.80 -6.55 -7.38
C MET A 302 3.45 -5.10 -7.69
N ILE A 303 4.42 -4.36 -8.22
CA ILE A 303 4.34 -2.92 -8.45
C ILE A 303 4.63 -2.65 -9.91
N ARG A 304 3.66 -2.07 -10.62
CA ARG A 304 3.86 -1.49 -11.95
C ARG A 304 4.34 -0.06 -11.80
N LEU A 305 5.47 0.27 -12.42
CA LEU A 305 6.12 1.57 -12.36
C LEU A 305 6.19 2.20 -13.75
N GLY A 306 5.94 3.51 -13.86
CA GLY A 306 6.10 4.21 -15.13
C GLY A 306 5.70 5.69 -15.08
N TYR A 307 5.82 6.36 -16.22
CA TYR A 307 5.39 7.76 -16.37
C TYR A 307 3.99 7.81 -16.94
N GLY A 308 3.11 8.62 -16.35
CA GLY A 308 1.74 8.68 -16.82
C GLY A 308 0.86 9.61 -15.99
N PRO A 309 -0.45 9.63 -16.30
CA PRO A 309 -1.40 10.45 -15.57
C PRO A 309 -1.47 10.03 -14.09
N LYS A 310 -1.65 11.03 -13.23
CA LYS A 310 -1.91 10.83 -11.80
C LYS A 310 -3.24 10.09 -11.66
N GLY A 311 -3.27 9.05 -10.83
CA GLY A 311 -4.53 8.39 -10.49
C GLY A 311 -5.44 9.34 -9.69
N PRO A 312 -6.77 9.18 -9.77
CA PRO A 312 -7.69 10.00 -9.00
C PRO A 312 -7.48 9.80 -7.49
N PRO A 313 -7.81 10.80 -6.66
CA PRO A 313 -7.87 10.61 -5.22
C PRO A 313 -8.91 9.55 -4.87
N SER A 314 -8.58 8.70 -3.90
CA SER A 314 -9.56 7.86 -3.23
C SER A 314 -9.89 8.47 -1.88
N PRO A 315 -11.14 8.36 -1.41
CA PRO A 315 -11.55 8.91 -0.12
C PRO A 315 -10.76 8.28 1.02
N ARG A 316 -10.59 9.03 2.10
CA ARG A 316 -10.04 8.56 3.38
C ARG A 316 -11.08 8.76 4.47
N ARG A 317 -11.13 7.83 5.42
CA ARG A 317 -11.85 8.06 6.68
C ARG A 317 -11.27 9.27 7.38
N THR A 318 -12.12 10.02 8.05
CA THR A 318 -11.70 11.12 8.90
C THR A 318 -10.92 10.59 10.10
N VAL A 319 -10.18 11.48 10.77
CA VAL A 319 -9.54 11.17 12.06
C VAL A 319 -10.57 10.64 13.05
N SER A 320 -11.74 11.29 13.16
CA SER A 320 -12.79 10.85 14.09
C SER A 320 -13.35 9.44 13.80
N GLN A 321 -13.29 8.97 12.55
CA GLN A 321 -13.73 7.62 12.17
C GLN A 321 -12.65 6.54 12.39
N THR A 322 -11.42 6.94 12.69
CA THR A 322 -10.26 6.04 12.85
C THR A 322 -9.62 6.10 14.22
N LEU A 323 -9.75 7.22 14.93
CA LEU A 323 -9.23 7.41 16.28
C LEU A 323 -10.26 6.93 17.33
N GLU A 324 -9.86 5.96 18.14
CA GLU A 324 -10.59 5.51 19.31
C GLU A 324 -10.23 6.38 20.52
N GLY A 325 -11.22 6.77 21.32
CA GLY A 325 -10.97 7.34 22.65
C GLY A 325 -10.75 8.86 22.76
N GLY A 326 -11.27 9.67 21.84
CA GLY A 326 -11.30 11.14 21.98
C GLY A 326 -9.93 11.84 21.82
N VAL A 327 -9.97 13.11 21.43
CA VAL A 327 -8.78 13.92 21.18
C VAL A 327 -8.16 14.33 22.52
N LEU A 328 -7.09 13.67 22.93
CA LEU A 328 -6.19 14.19 23.96
C LEU A 328 -4.95 14.79 23.29
N PRO A 329 -4.48 15.96 23.74
CA PRO A 329 -3.24 16.55 23.24
C PRO A 329 -2.06 15.64 23.57
N ILE A 330 -1.11 15.54 22.64
CA ILE A 330 0.15 14.81 22.85
C ILE A 330 0.97 15.58 23.91
N PRO A 331 1.38 14.94 25.02
CA PRO A 331 2.27 15.58 25.98
C PRO A 331 3.63 15.91 25.34
N ARG A 332 4.20 17.05 25.75
CA ARG A 332 5.39 17.68 25.14
C ARG A 332 6.64 16.79 25.17
#